data_AF-A0AA35W679-F1
#
_entry.id   AF-A0AA35W679-F1
#
_cell.length_a   1.000
_cell.length_b   1.000
_cell.length_c   1.000
_cell.angle_alpha   90.00
_cell.angle_beta   90.00
_cell.angle_gamma   90.00
#
_symmetry.space_group_name_H-M   'P 1'
#
loop_
_entity.id
_entity.type
_entity.pdbx_description
1 polymer ?
#
loop_
_entity_poly.entity_id
_entity_poly.type
_entity_poly.pdbx_seq_one_letter_code
_entity_poly.pdbx_strand_id
1 'polypeptide(L)'
;MNPSDVEAAVCRSVSASIIGTAFAMRAPLRTYKLDPIIPNWRLISQTEGEKSPAIGIKSLPDLQAGLTLTPPSIPITFKCAPNPFAEGSECIVYHGYDLTSKRAIALKRYKRVGAQFNSPACYMYKIKVRAICTTYATLFNDKTKPPGSARLEVTPVDVVSCPGQDHYLLETFLDGKVEKYSNNAGVVCSESPHSELLQSFSHFTWVVSRKSLVICDLQGIESGSYCVTLIDPAINSLSAGFYGQTDLGRKGIERFFETHQCGTVCRAMGLSGQLL
;
A
#
# COMPACT_ATOMS: atom_id res chain seq x y z
N MET A 1 13.54 -22.94 22.36
CA MET A 1 13.47 -22.06 21.19
C MET A 1 13.92 -20.68 21.68
N ASN A 2 14.97 -20.10 21.10
CA ASN A 2 15.51 -18.82 21.57
C ASN A 2 14.47 -17.71 21.29
N PRO A 3 14.18 -16.79 22.22
CA PRO A 3 13.32 -15.62 21.97
C PRO A 3 13.65 -14.89 20.66
N SER A 4 14.93 -14.76 20.31
CA SER A 4 15.36 -14.14 19.06
C SER A 4 14.92 -14.88 17.80
N ASP A 5 14.77 -16.21 17.87
CA ASP A 5 14.32 -17.04 16.74
C ASP A 5 12.82 -16.91 16.51
N VAL A 6 12.05 -16.72 17.58
CA VAL A 6 10.60 -16.47 17.55
C VAL A 6 10.33 -15.06 17.04
N GLU A 7 11.08 -14.06 17.50
CA GLU A 7 10.96 -12.66 17.06
C GLU A 7 11.35 -12.48 15.59
N ALA A 8 12.46 -13.08 15.15
CA ALA A 8 12.85 -13.09 13.73
C ALA A 8 11.81 -13.82 12.86
N ALA A 9 11.14 -14.85 13.40
CA ALA A 9 10.04 -15.51 12.70
C ALA A 9 8.79 -14.63 12.61
N VAL A 10 8.51 -13.77 13.61
CA VAL A 10 7.40 -12.81 13.58
C VAL A 10 7.63 -11.73 12.51
N CYS A 11 8.83 -11.14 12.40
CA CYS A 11 9.15 -10.19 11.32
C CYS A 11 9.10 -10.86 9.93
N ARG A 12 9.48 -12.15 9.81
CA ARG A 12 9.26 -12.94 8.57
C ARG A 12 7.78 -13.24 8.29
N SER A 13 6.98 -13.42 9.35
CA SER A 13 5.54 -13.75 9.30
C SER A 13 4.65 -12.57 8.91
N VAL A 14 5.08 -11.32 9.18
CA VAL A 14 4.33 -10.11 8.77
C VAL A 14 4.02 -10.12 7.26
N SER A 15 4.90 -10.74 6.45
CA SER A 15 4.74 -10.91 4.99
C SER A 15 3.54 -11.77 4.58
N ALA A 16 3.03 -12.65 5.45
CA ALA A 16 1.88 -13.50 5.17
C ALA A 16 0.58 -12.89 5.72
N SER A 17 0.03 -11.85 5.07
CA SER A 17 -1.31 -11.35 5.41
C SER A 17 -2.37 -12.41 5.10
N ILE A 18 -3.18 -12.77 6.11
CA ILE A 18 -4.21 -13.81 5.99
C ILE A 18 -5.59 -13.19 5.70
N ILE A 19 -6.30 -13.87 4.78
CA ILE A 19 -7.74 -13.90 4.50
C ILE A 19 -8.21 -12.96 3.38
N GLY A 20 -8.31 -13.54 2.17
CA GLY A 20 -9.29 -13.14 1.17
C GLY A 20 -10.62 -13.87 1.41
N THR A 21 -11.73 -13.22 1.06
CA THR A 21 -13.09 -13.75 1.20
C THR A 21 -13.26 -15.12 0.52
N ALA A 22 -14.12 -15.99 1.07
CA ALA A 22 -14.29 -17.39 0.64
C ALA A 22 -14.63 -17.59 -0.86
N PHE A 23 -15.19 -16.56 -1.51
CA PHE A 23 -15.46 -16.56 -2.95
C PHE A 23 -14.20 -16.28 -3.80
N ALA A 24 -13.31 -15.40 -3.34
CA ALA A 24 -12.05 -15.09 -4.01
C ALA A 24 -11.10 -16.30 -4.04
N MET A 25 -11.21 -17.20 -3.04
CA MET A 25 -10.35 -18.38 -2.94
C MET A 25 -10.51 -19.40 -4.10
N ARG A 26 -11.62 -19.37 -4.85
CA ARG A 26 -11.91 -20.34 -5.93
C ARG A 26 -11.40 -19.95 -7.31
N ALA A 27 -11.06 -18.68 -7.54
CA ALA A 27 -10.57 -18.27 -8.85
C ALA A 27 -9.13 -18.78 -9.09
N PRO A 28 -8.79 -19.20 -10.33
CA PRO A 28 -7.46 -19.74 -10.61
C PRO A 28 -6.38 -18.70 -10.35
N LEU A 29 -5.20 -19.17 -9.94
CA LEU A 29 -4.00 -18.34 -9.87
C LEU A 29 -3.35 -18.27 -11.25
N ARG A 30 -2.74 -17.13 -11.56
CA ARG A 30 -1.83 -16.96 -12.69
C ARG A 30 -0.61 -17.84 -12.49
N THR A 31 -0.15 -18.47 -13.56
CA THR A 31 1.16 -19.14 -13.59
C THR A 31 2.24 -18.13 -13.91
N TYR A 32 3.28 -18.06 -13.08
CA TYR A 32 4.45 -17.19 -13.29
C TYR A 32 5.69 -17.76 -12.62
N LYS A 33 6.86 -17.26 -13.02
CA LYS A 33 8.14 -17.46 -12.35
C LYS A 33 8.69 -16.09 -11.98
N LEU A 34 9.18 -15.94 -10.75
CA LEU A 34 9.84 -14.70 -10.35
C LEU A 34 11.18 -14.54 -11.08
N ASP A 35 11.40 -13.35 -11.61
CA ASP A 35 12.62 -12.96 -12.31
C ASP A 35 13.03 -11.54 -11.88
N PRO A 36 14.07 -11.41 -11.03
CA PRO A 36 14.50 -10.10 -10.53
C PRO A 36 15.16 -9.23 -11.61
N ILE A 37 15.55 -9.81 -12.76
CA ILE A 37 16.38 -9.17 -13.76
C ILE A 37 15.55 -8.14 -14.55
N ILE A 38 16.06 -6.91 -14.63
CA ILE A 38 15.52 -5.88 -15.52
C ILE A 38 15.84 -6.29 -16.97
N PRO A 39 14.84 -6.44 -17.85
CA PRO A 39 15.07 -6.91 -19.21
C PRO A 39 15.76 -5.85 -20.08
N ASN A 40 16.35 -6.29 -21.19
CA ASN A 40 16.74 -5.36 -22.24
C ASN A 40 15.49 -4.79 -22.92
N TRP A 41 15.13 -3.55 -22.56
CA TRP A 41 13.93 -2.87 -23.06
C TRP A 41 13.88 -2.74 -24.59
N ARG A 42 15.00 -2.87 -25.33
CA ARG A 42 14.98 -2.88 -26.80
C ARG A 42 14.27 -4.10 -27.39
N LEU A 43 14.25 -5.21 -26.66
CA LEU A 43 13.66 -6.48 -27.08
C LEU A 43 12.20 -6.64 -26.61
N ILE A 44 11.71 -5.74 -25.77
CA ILE A 44 10.37 -5.79 -25.20
C ILE A 44 9.42 -4.94 -26.06
N SER A 45 8.31 -5.54 -26.50
CA SER A 45 7.23 -4.84 -27.20
C SER A 45 6.63 -3.76 -26.32
N GLN A 46 6.21 -2.66 -26.95
CA GLN A 46 5.47 -1.62 -26.25
C GLN A 46 3.98 -1.94 -26.19
N THR A 47 3.35 -1.49 -25.12
CA THR A 47 1.90 -1.52 -24.91
C THR A 47 1.41 -0.09 -24.80
N GLU A 48 0.28 0.17 -25.45
CA GLU A 48 -0.46 1.42 -25.32
C GLU A 48 -1.64 1.23 -24.36
N GLY A 49 -1.91 2.26 -23.58
CA GLY A 49 -3.04 2.27 -22.67
C GLY A 49 -3.37 3.68 -22.22
N GLU A 50 -4.31 3.76 -21.29
CA GLU A 50 -4.73 5.02 -20.68
C GLU A 50 -4.56 4.93 -19.17
N LYS A 51 -3.79 5.85 -18.59
CA LYS A 51 -3.64 5.94 -17.15
C LYS A 51 -4.67 6.91 -16.57
N SER A 52 -5.29 6.46 -15.50
CA SER A 52 -6.24 7.21 -14.68
C SER A 52 -5.54 7.62 -13.38
N PRO A 53 -5.09 8.88 -13.25
CA PRO A 53 -4.43 9.32 -12.04
C PRO A 53 -5.42 9.40 -10.87
N ALA A 54 -4.89 9.24 -9.66
CA ALA A 54 -5.64 9.50 -8.43
C ALA A 54 -6.05 10.98 -8.36
N ILE A 55 -7.27 11.34 -8.76
CA ILE A 55 -7.82 12.68 -8.53
C ILE A 55 -8.39 12.76 -7.12
N GLY A 56 -8.16 13.90 -6.46
CA GLY A 56 -9.24 14.49 -5.66
C GLY A 56 -9.21 14.29 -4.15
N ILE A 57 -8.06 14.02 -3.52
CA ILE A 57 -7.95 14.25 -2.07
C ILE A 57 -6.74 15.12 -1.79
N LYS A 58 -6.98 16.40 -1.51
CA LYS A 58 -5.94 17.34 -1.05
C LYS A 58 -6.13 17.67 0.44
N SER A 59 -7.24 17.26 1.04
CA SER A 59 -7.63 17.65 2.39
C SER A 59 -8.63 16.69 3.04
N LEU A 60 -8.83 16.80 4.36
CA LEU A 60 -9.86 16.04 5.09
C LEU A 60 -11.30 16.35 4.63
N PRO A 61 -11.67 17.61 4.30
CA PRO A 61 -12.97 17.90 3.69
C PRO A 61 -13.19 17.15 2.36
N ASP A 62 -12.19 17.07 1.49
CA ASP A 62 -12.29 16.32 0.23
C ASP A 62 -12.53 14.83 0.50
N LEU A 63 -11.85 14.29 1.52
CA LEU A 63 -12.04 12.92 1.97
C LEU A 63 -13.48 12.65 2.45
N GLN A 64 -14.06 13.58 3.19
CA GLN A 64 -15.42 13.48 3.74
C GLN A 64 -16.51 13.68 2.68
N ALA A 65 -16.26 14.49 1.66
CA ALA A 65 -17.14 14.69 0.52
C ALA A 65 -17.24 13.45 -0.39
N GLY A 66 -16.37 12.46 -0.19
CA GLY A 66 -16.33 11.21 -0.94
C GLY A 66 -15.49 11.31 -2.21
N LEU A 67 -14.81 10.21 -2.56
CA LEU A 67 -14.04 10.12 -3.79
C LEU A 67 -14.96 9.94 -5.00
N THR A 68 -15.13 11.02 -5.78
CA THR A 68 -15.60 10.90 -7.17
C THR A 68 -14.39 10.65 -8.06
N LEU A 69 -14.17 9.39 -8.40
CA LEU A 69 -13.13 8.99 -9.35
C LEU A 69 -13.78 8.76 -10.71
N THR A 70 -13.74 9.78 -11.57
CA THR A 70 -13.89 9.63 -13.01
C THR A 70 -12.67 10.24 -13.69
N PRO A 71 -12.05 9.56 -14.67
CA PRO A 71 -10.66 9.82 -14.99
C PRO A 71 -10.49 10.89 -16.07
N PRO A 72 -9.46 11.75 -15.99
CA PRO A 72 -8.69 12.14 -17.15
C PRO A 72 -7.95 10.88 -17.58
N SER A 73 -8.36 10.30 -18.69
CA SER A 73 -7.57 9.28 -19.38
C SER A 73 -6.38 9.97 -20.01
N ILE A 74 -5.20 9.76 -19.43
CA ILE A 74 -3.94 10.26 -19.99
C ILE A 74 -3.34 9.10 -20.81
N PRO A 75 -3.09 9.28 -22.12
CA PRO A 75 -2.40 8.26 -22.90
C PRO A 75 -1.03 7.92 -22.28
N ILE A 76 -0.70 6.63 -22.25
CA ILE A 76 0.60 6.13 -21.84
C ILE A 76 1.07 5.06 -22.82
N THR A 77 2.35 5.10 -23.17
CA THR A 77 3.03 4.01 -23.86
C THR A 77 4.10 3.47 -22.93
N PHE A 78 4.08 2.17 -22.65
CA PHE A 78 5.02 1.56 -21.71
C PHE A 78 5.48 0.19 -22.19
N LYS A 79 6.54 -0.32 -21.55
CA LYS A 79 7.03 -1.69 -21.72
C LYS A 79 6.88 -2.41 -20.39
N CYS A 80 6.48 -3.68 -20.43
CA CYS A 80 6.35 -4.53 -19.24
C CYS A 80 7.27 -5.74 -19.39
N ALA A 81 8.00 -6.08 -18.33
CA ALA A 81 8.80 -7.30 -18.31
C ALA A 81 7.90 -8.54 -18.51
N PRO A 82 8.42 -9.63 -19.11
CA PRO A 82 7.65 -10.84 -19.34
C PRO A 82 7.32 -11.59 -18.04
N ASN A 83 8.21 -11.51 -17.05
CA ASN A 83 8.09 -12.17 -15.75
C ASN A 83 8.03 -11.12 -14.63
N PRO A 84 7.25 -11.38 -13.55
CA PRO A 84 7.23 -10.51 -12.39
C PRO A 84 8.54 -10.66 -11.60
N PHE A 85 9.02 -9.58 -10.97
CA PHE A 85 10.20 -9.63 -10.10
C PHE A 85 9.86 -9.84 -8.63
N ALA A 86 8.63 -9.50 -8.23
CA ALA A 86 8.18 -9.61 -6.86
C ALA A 86 6.69 -9.98 -6.80
N GLU A 87 6.24 -10.39 -5.61
CA GLU A 87 4.84 -10.67 -5.33
C GLU A 87 4.47 -10.19 -3.92
N GLY A 88 3.22 -9.74 -3.77
CA GLY A 88 2.59 -9.49 -2.48
C GLY A 88 1.57 -10.57 -2.15
N SER A 89 0.70 -10.32 -1.17
CA SER A 89 -0.39 -11.24 -0.81
C SER A 89 -1.39 -11.42 -1.97
N GLU A 90 -1.78 -10.33 -2.62
CA GLU A 90 -2.84 -10.34 -3.66
C GLU A 90 -2.33 -10.09 -5.07
N CYS A 91 -1.14 -9.50 -5.22
CA CYS A 91 -0.64 -8.99 -6.49
C CYS A 91 0.73 -9.58 -6.85
N ILE A 92 1.04 -9.55 -8.15
CA ILE A 92 2.37 -9.77 -8.72
C ILE A 92 2.86 -8.47 -9.33
N VAL A 93 4.17 -8.23 -9.25
CA VAL A 93 4.80 -6.97 -9.60
C VAL A 93 5.83 -7.18 -10.71
N TYR A 94 5.70 -6.41 -11.77
CA TYR A 94 6.55 -6.44 -12.96
C TYR A 94 7.41 -5.20 -13.01
N HIS A 95 8.65 -5.36 -13.48
CA HIS A 95 9.44 -4.25 -13.96
C HIS A 95 8.73 -3.67 -15.18
N GLY A 96 8.67 -2.35 -15.27
CA GLY A 96 8.18 -1.67 -16.44
C GLY A 96 8.98 -0.42 -16.75
N TYR A 97 8.78 0.10 -17.95
CA TYR A 97 9.38 1.35 -18.39
C TYR A 97 8.34 2.18 -19.12
N ASP A 98 8.00 3.35 -18.56
CA ASP A 98 7.12 4.33 -19.18
C ASP A 98 7.90 5.08 -20.26
N LEU A 99 7.52 4.91 -21.53
CA LEU A 99 8.17 5.56 -22.67
C LEU A 99 7.74 7.03 -22.80
N THR A 100 6.56 7.39 -22.30
CA THR A 100 6.04 8.75 -22.29
C THR A 100 6.83 9.62 -21.31
N SER A 101 7.00 9.15 -20.08
CA SER A 101 7.76 9.89 -19.05
C SER A 101 9.25 9.54 -18.98
N LYS A 102 9.70 8.51 -19.71
CA LYS A 102 11.08 7.99 -19.74
C LYS A 102 11.58 7.55 -18.36
N ARG A 103 10.75 6.85 -17.61
CA ARG A 103 11.05 6.43 -16.22
C ARG A 103 10.77 4.94 -16.00
N ALA A 104 11.52 4.35 -15.07
CA ALA A 104 11.23 3.03 -14.55
C ALA A 104 9.93 3.06 -13.71
N ILE A 105 9.08 2.07 -13.92
CA ILE A 105 7.79 1.91 -13.24
C ILE A 105 7.66 0.49 -12.70
N ALA A 106 6.83 0.32 -11.68
CA ALA A 106 6.39 -0.98 -11.20
C ALA A 106 4.94 -1.18 -11.63
N LEU A 107 4.67 -2.26 -12.37
CA LEU A 107 3.33 -2.63 -12.83
C LEU A 107 2.81 -3.78 -11.98
N LYS A 108 1.69 -3.57 -11.29
CA LYS A 108 1.06 -4.60 -10.45
C LYS A 108 -0.23 -5.09 -11.06
N ARG A 109 -0.48 -6.38 -10.98
CA ARG A 109 -1.80 -6.97 -11.27
C ARG A 109 -2.13 -8.08 -10.27
N TYR A 110 -3.41 -8.40 -10.13
CA TYR A 110 -3.84 -9.47 -9.23
C TYR A 110 -3.27 -10.83 -9.63
N LYS A 111 -2.93 -11.64 -8.61
CA LYS A 111 -2.51 -13.04 -8.75
C LYS A 111 -3.60 -13.93 -9.34
N ARG A 112 -4.86 -13.61 -9.08
CA ARG A 112 -6.01 -14.38 -9.55
C ARG A 112 -6.46 -13.91 -10.92
N VAL A 113 -6.97 -14.85 -11.72
CA VAL A 113 -7.57 -14.56 -13.03
C VAL A 113 -9.09 -14.55 -12.95
N GLY A 114 -9.72 -13.82 -13.87
CA GLY A 114 -11.18 -13.63 -13.96
C GLY A 114 -11.54 -12.17 -14.13
N ALA A 115 -12.72 -11.89 -14.71
CA ALA A 115 -13.18 -10.53 -14.98
C ALA A 115 -13.22 -9.65 -13.71
N GLN A 116 -13.51 -10.24 -12.56
CA GLN A 116 -13.51 -9.58 -11.25
C GLN A 116 -12.12 -9.18 -10.75
N PHE A 117 -11.06 -9.79 -11.29
CA PHE A 117 -9.65 -9.51 -10.96
C PHE A 117 -8.91 -8.81 -12.10
N ASN A 118 -9.59 -8.52 -13.21
CA ASN A 118 -9.00 -7.85 -14.37
C ASN A 118 -10.00 -6.85 -14.97
N SER A 119 -10.30 -5.79 -14.22
CA SER A 119 -11.04 -4.62 -14.71
C SER A 119 -10.49 -3.35 -14.05
N PRO A 120 -10.58 -2.18 -14.68
CA PRO A 120 -10.17 -0.92 -14.03
C PRO A 120 -10.89 -0.73 -12.69
N ALA A 121 -12.17 -1.12 -12.64
CA ALA A 121 -13.01 -1.06 -11.46
C ALA A 121 -12.45 -1.83 -10.26
N CYS A 122 -11.82 -3.00 -10.47
CA CYS A 122 -11.29 -3.81 -9.36
C CYS A 122 -10.03 -3.20 -8.72
N TYR A 123 -9.42 -2.20 -9.34
CA TYR A 123 -8.28 -1.47 -8.81
C TYR A 123 -8.66 -0.14 -8.16
N MET A 124 -9.90 0.32 -8.35
CA MET A 124 -10.37 1.64 -7.88
C MET A 124 -10.23 1.78 -6.37
N TYR A 125 -10.51 0.74 -5.59
CA TYR A 125 -10.35 0.84 -4.14
C TYR A 125 -8.88 1.02 -3.73
N LYS A 126 -7.91 0.47 -4.47
CA LYS A 126 -6.47 0.66 -4.20
C LYS A 126 -6.04 2.11 -4.46
N ILE A 127 -6.57 2.76 -5.50
CA ILE A 127 -6.40 4.22 -5.71
C ILE A 127 -6.99 4.98 -4.53
N LYS A 128 -8.25 4.67 -4.14
CA LYS A 128 -8.93 5.34 -3.02
C LYS A 128 -8.10 5.24 -1.75
N VAL A 129 -7.77 4.03 -1.31
CA VAL A 129 -6.92 3.77 -0.14
C VAL A 129 -5.63 4.57 -0.23
N ARG A 130 -4.97 4.58 -1.39
CA ARG A 130 -3.70 5.32 -1.54
C ARG A 130 -3.86 6.83 -1.33
N ALA A 131 -4.89 7.44 -1.91
CA ALA A 131 -5.17 8.86 -1.73
C ALA A 131 -5.50 9.21 -0.27
N ILE A 132 -6.27 8.36 0.40
CA ILE A 132 -6.58 8.50 1.83
C ILE A 132 -5.30 8.45 2.66
N CYS A 133 -4.48 7.43 2.45
CA CYS A 133 -3.22 7.26 3.18
C CYS A 133 -2.26 8.42 2.96
N THR A 134 -2.18 8.94 1.73
CA THR A 134 -1.37 10.12 1.40
C THR A 134 -1.84 11.36 2.17
N THR A 135 -3.15 11.54 2.30
CA THR A 135 -3.73 12.67 3.05
C THR A 135 -3.37 12.57 4.53
N TYR A 136 -3.55 11.40 5.15
CA TYR A 136 -3.17 11.21 6.55
C TYR A 136 -1.67 11.33 6.78
N ALA A 137 -0.83 10.83 5.87
CA ALA A 137 0.62 10.96 5.97
C ALA A 137 1.03 12.45 5.93
N THR A 138 0.39 13.25 5.07
CA THR A 138 0.62 14.70 5.02
C THR A 138 0.25 15.38 6.34
N LEU A 139 -0.93 15.09 6.89
CA LEU A 139 -1.38 15.63 8.18
C LEU A 139 -0.48 15.19 9.33
N PHE A 140 -0.01 13.95 9.31
CA PHE A 140 0.92 13.41 10.30
C PHE A 140 2.24 14.18 10.26
N ASN A 141 2.86 14.27 9.08
CA ASN A 141 4.08 15.05 8.86
C ASN A 141 3.91 16.51 9.29
N ASP A 142 2.73 17.09 9.07
CA ASP A 142 2.46 18.46 9.47
C ASP A 142 2.40 18.65 10.99
N LYS A 143 1.97 17.62 11.72
CA LYS A 143 1.90 17.61 13.18
C LYS A 143 3.25 17.30 13.82
N THR A 144 4.11 16.53 13.15
CA THR A 144 5.42 16.08 13.65
C THR A 144 6.59 16.94 13.15
N LYS A 145 6.45 18.27 12.99
CA LYS A 145 7.49 19.16 12.43
C LYS A 145 8.60 19.63 13.43
N PRO A 146 9.53 18.78 13.89
CA PRO A 146 10.89 19.26 14.16
C PRO A 146 11.79 19.15 12.92
N PRO A 147 12.74 20.08 12.69
CA PRO A 147 13.78 19.94 11.67
C PRO A 147 14.56 18.62 11.85
N GLY A 148 14.73 17.84 10.77
CA GLY A 148 15.44 16.56 10.80
C GLY A 148 14.61 15.36 11.28
N SER A 149 13.30 15.51 11.45
CA SER A 149 12.41 14.41 11.86
C SER A 149 12.06 13.47 10.71
N ALA A 150 11.72 12.24 11.08
CA ALA A 150 11.35 11.23 10.11
C ALA A 150 10.06 11.59 9.37
N ARG A 151 10.07 11.48 8.04
CA ARG A 151 8.97 11.86 7.15
C ARG A 151 8.31 10.60 6.57
N LEU A 152 6.99 10.62 6.48
CA LEU A 152 6.21 9.55 5.87
C LEU A 152 5.70 9.99 4.50
N GLU A 153 6.03 9.21 3.48
CA GLU A 153 5.49 9.38 2.14
C GLU A 153 4.73 8.13 1.73
N VAL A 154 3.81 8.28 0.79
CA VAL A 154 2.97 7.19 0.30
C VAL A 154 3.05 7.23 -1.22
N THR A 155 3.46 6.14 -1.88
CA THR A 155 3.67 6.21 -3.33
C THR A 155 2.36 6.46 -4.07
N PRO A 156 2.31 7.42 -5.00
CA PRO A 156 1.16 7.58 -5.90
C PRO A 156 0.95 6.30 -6.71
N VAL A 157 -0.31 6.05 -7.08
CA VAL A 157 -0.69 4.91 -7.91
C VAL A 157 -1.74 5.33 -8.93
N ASP A 158 -1.54 4.89 -10.17
CA ASP A 158 -2.48 5.07 -11.28
C ASP A 158 -3.06 3.72 -11.69
N VAL A 159 -4.28 3.72 -12.23
CA VAL A 159 -4.81 2.54 -12.94
C VAL A 159 -4.54 2.71 -14.43
N VAL A 160 -3.91 1.71 -15.03
CA VAL A 160 -3.63 1.65 -16.46
C VAL A 160 -4.61 0.71 -17.12
N SER A 161 -5.39 1.26 -18.04
CA SER A 161 -6.33 0.53 -18.87
C SER A 161 -5.68 0.12 -20.18
N CYS A 162 -5.61 -1.18 -20.43
CA CYS A 162 -5.04 -1.76 -21.65
C CYS A 162 -6.14 -2.54 -22.39
N PRO A 163 -6.73 -2.00 -23.46
CA PRO A 163 -7.79 -2.70 -24.21
C PRO A 163 -7.34 -4.10 -24.69
N GLY A 164 -8.15 -5.11 -24.41
CA GLY A 164 -7.87 -6.50 -24.80
C GLY A 164 -6.70 -7.17 -24.06
N GLN A 165 -6.14 -6.52 -23.04
CA GLN A 165 -5.02 -7.02 -22.25
C GLN A 165 -5.33 -6.91 -20.74
N ASP A 166 -4.37 -7.28 -19.90
CA ASP A 166 -4.50 -7.06 -18.46
C ASP A 166 -4.40 -5.58 -18.11
N HIS A 167 -5.21 -5.17 -17.14
CA HIS A 167 -5.13 -3.86 -16.50
C HIS A 167 -4.10 -3.91 -15.37
N TYR A 168 -3.44 -2.78 -15.11
CA TYR A 168 -2.37 -2.67 -14.12
C TYR A 168 -2.63 -1.53 -13.14
N LEU A 169 -2.10 -1.68 -11.93
CA LEU A 169 -1.67 -0.52 -11.14
C LEU A 169 -0.27 -0.14 -11.59
N LEU A 170 -0.05 1.16 -11.81
CA LEU A 170 1.25 1.72 -12.11
C LEU A 170 1.72 2.53 -10.92
N GLU A 171 2.90 2.20 -10.43
CA GLU A 171 3.63 2.95 -9.42
C GLU A 171 5.00 3.37 -9.98
N THR A 172 5.61 4.39 -9.40
CA THR A 172 7.03 4.65 -9.65
C THR A 172 7.84 3.47 -9.13
N PHE A 173 8.82 2.99 -9.92
CA PHE A 173 9.73 1.97 -9.43
C PHE A 173 10.63 2.59 -8.35
N LEU A 174 10.64 1.98 -7.18
CA LEU A 174 11.52 2.37 -6.08
C LEU A 174 12.64 1.35 -5.99
N ASP A 175 13.87 1.84 -6.07
CA ASP A 175 15.05 1.03 -5.79
C ASP A 175 15.28 0.95 -4.27
N GLY A 176 15.69 -0.21 -3.79
CA GLY A 176 15.89 -0.47 -2.36
C GLY A 176 15.13 -1.67 -1.82
N LYS A 177 15.46 -2.03 -0.58
CA LYS A 177 14.86 -3.17 0.11
C LYS A 177 13.51 -2.75 0.67
N VAL A 178 12.45 -3.42 0.22
CA VAL A 178 11.12 -3.29 0.82
C VAL A 178 11.15 -3.97 2.20
N GLU A 179 10.77 -3.22 3.23
CA GLU A 179 10.59 -3.73 4.58
C GLU A 179 9.11 -3.65 4.98
N LYS A 180 8.65 -4.65 5.73
CA LYS A 180 7.29 -4.71 6.25
C LYS A 180 7.30 -4.45 7.76
N TYR A 181 6.63 -3.39 8.17
CA TYR A 181 6.65 -2.87 9.53
C TYR A 181 5.45 -3.32 10.36
N SER A 182 4.30 -3.51 9.71
CA SER A 182 3.09 -4.08 10.32
C SER A 182 2.22 -4.79 9.29
N ASN A 183 1.24 -5.58 9.74
CA ASN A 183 0.18 -6.11 8.88
C ASN A 183 -1.20 -5.53 9.25
N ASN A 184 -2.24 -5.94 8.52
CA ASN A 184 -3.63 -5.54 8.78
C ASN A 184 -4.31 -6.32 9.93
N ALA A 185 -3.60 -7.27 10.56
CA ALA A 185 -4.11 -8.16 11.60
C ALA A 185 -3.40 -7.96 12.96
N GLY A 186 -2.78 -6.80 13.19
CA GLY A 186 -2.18 -6.43 14.47
C GLY A 186 -0.75 -6.91 14.70
N VAL A 187 -0.10 -7.56 13.74
CA VAL A 187 1.31 -7.96 13.87
C VAL A 187 2.21 -6.76 13.56
N VAL A 188 3.22 -6.55 14.40
CA VAL A 188 4.19 -5.44 14.32
C VAL A 188 5.61 -6.02 14.29
N CYS A 189 6.48 -5.49 13.44
CA CYS A 189 7.91 -5.76 13.52
C CYS A 189 8.55 -4.72 14.46
N SER A 190 8.78 -5.10 15.71
CA SER A 190 9.34 -4.26 16.78
C SER A 190 10.78 -3.84 16.51
N GLU A 191 11.54 -4.68 15.80
CA GLU A 191 12.98 -4.50 15.56
C GLU A 191 13.31 -3.40 14.55
N SER A 192 12.32 -2.92 13.79
CA SER A 192 12.56 -1.85 12.85
C SER A 192 12.76 -0.51 13.58
N PRO A 193 13.78 0.28 13.24
CA PRO A 193 13.97 1.62 13.80
C PRO A 193 12.80 2.56 13.48
N HIS A 194 11.98 2.24 12.48
CA HIS A 194 10.79 3.01 12.11
C HIS A 194 9.51 2.55 12.82
N SER A 195 9.57 1.48 13.61
CA SER A 195 8.39 0.85 14.22
C SER A 195 7.59 1.86 15.06
N GLU A 196 8.25 2.63 15.94
CA GLU A 196 7.57 3.62 16.78
C GLU A 196 6.86 4.70 15.95
N LEU A 197 7.52 5.24 14.92
CA LEU A 197 6.97 6.27 14.04
C LEU A 197 5.72 5.75 13.30
N LEU A 198 5.82 4.55 12.73
CA LEU A 198 4.77 3.95 11.92
C LEU A 198 3.59 3.47 12.76
N GLN A 199 3.83 2.93 13.95
CA GLN A 199 2.77 2.62 14.92
C GLN A 199 2.05 3.89 15.39
N SER A 200 2.80 4.98 15.60
CA SER A 200 2.22 6.28 15.96
C SER A 200 1.41 6.88 14.81
N PHE A 201 1.81 6.64 13.56
CA PHE A 201 1.03 7.00 12.38
C PHE A 201 -0.30 6.25 12.31
N SER A 202 -0.30 4.92 12.49
CA SER A 202 -1.53 4.13 12.58
C SER A 202 -2.45 4.64 13.70
N HIS A 203 -1.92 4.90 14.91
CA HIS A 203 -2.72 5.45 16.02
C HIS A 203 -3.25 6.87 15.73
N PHE A 204 -2.43 7.72 15.13
CA PHE A 204 -2.84 9.06 14.70
C PHE A 204 -4.06 9.01 13.77
N THR A 205 -4.08 8.06 12.83
CA THR A 205 -5.21 7.93 11.88
C THR A 205 -6.51 7.58 12.59
N TRP A 206 -6.47 6.78 13.66
CA TRP A 206 -7.64 6.50 14.51
C TRP A 206 -8.20 7.77 15.14
N VAL A 207 -7.33 8.57 15.77
CA VAL A 207 -7.74 9.76 16.50
C VAL A 207 -8.26 10.83 15.53
N VAL A 208 -7.51 11.13 14.46
CA VAL A 208 -7.87 12.17 13.49
C VAL A 208 -9.12 11.79 12.68
N SER A 209 -9.32 10.51 12.40
CA SER A 209 -10.53 10.02 11.75
C SER A 209 -11.76 9.98 12.67
N ARG A 210 -11.64 10.45 13.92
CA ARG A 210 -12.67 10.36 14.96
C ARG A 210 -13.14 8.92 15.19
N LYS A 211 -12.18 8.01 15.37
CA LYS A 211 -12.43 6.60 15.65
C LYS A 211 -13.17 5.85 14.54
N SER A 212 -12.89 6.19 13.27
CA SER A 212 -13.57 5.57 12.12
C SER A 212 -12.69 4.62 11.30
N LEU A 213 -11.36 4.81 11.32
CA LEU A 213 -10.42 3.95 10.60
C LEU A 213 -9.03 3.90 11.24
N VAL A 214 -8.29 2.84 10.94
CA VAL A 214 -6.85 2.68 11.20
C VAL A 214 -6.15 2.33 9.91
N ILE A 215 -5.15 3.12 9.52
CA ILE A 215 -4.23 2.74 8.45
C ILE A 215 -3.24 1.71 8.99
N CYS A 216 -3.06 0.59 8.29
CA CYS A 216 -2.27 -0.56 8.69
C CYS A 216 -1.58 -1.20 7.47
N ASP A 217 -1.02 -2.41 7.64
CA ASP A 217 -0.24 -3.11 6.60
C ASP A 217 0.89 -2.23 6.05
N LEU A 218 1.62 -1.58 6.97
CA LEU A 218 2.64 -0.62 6.62
C LEU A 218 3.90 -1.34 6.15
N GLN A 219 4.25 -1.13 4.90
CA GLN A 219 5.47 -1.62 4.27
C GLN A 219 6.00 -0.53 3.33
N GLY A 220 7.31 -0.51 3.09
CA GLY A 220 7.91 0.57 2.32
C GLY A 220 9.41 0.45 2.20
N ILE A 221 10.01 1.48 1.62
CA ILE A 221 11.46 1.60 1.45
C ILE A 221 11.92 2.85 2.22
N GLU A 222 13.01 2.72 2.95
CA GLU A 222 13.71 3.88 3.51
C GLU A 222 14.37 4.67 2.37
N SER A 223 14.06 5.96 2.27
CA SER A 223 14.55 6.86 1.25
C SER A 223 15.30 8.01 1.90
N GLY A 224 16.62 8.08 1.71
CA GLY A 224 17.46 9.07 2.40
C GLY A 224 17.51 8.85 3.91
N SER A 225 18.09 9.80 4.65
CA SER A 225 18.48 9.54 6.04
C SER A 225 17.32 9.39 7.04
N TYR A 226 16.10 9.83 6.70
CA TYR A 226 14.96 9.81 7.63
C TYR A 226 13.59 9.81 6.92
N CYS A 227 13.42 9.27 5.70
CA CYS A 227 12.10 9.19 5.07
C CYS A 227 11.71 7.74 4.83
N VAL A 228 10.48 7.36 5.18
CA VAL A 228 9.91 6.06 4.82
C VAL A 228 8.86 6.29 3.75
N THR A 229 9.10 5.73 2.57
CA THR A 229 8.16 5.76 1.46
C THR A 229 7.34 4.47 1.48
N LEU A 230 6.10 4.58 1.96
CA LEU A 230 5.15 3.48 2.10
C LEU A 230 4.58 3.06 0.74
N ILE A 231 4.47 1.74 0.58
CA ILE A 231 3.88 1.09 -0.59
C ILE A 231 2.72 0.20 -0.16
N ASP A 232 1.59 0.32 -0.85
CA ASP A 232 0.40 -0.52 -0.69
C ASP A 232 -0.12 -0.66 0.76
N PRO A 233 -0.33 0.45 1.50
CA PRO A 233 -0.97 0.39 2.83
C PRO A 233 -2.42 -0.09 2.74
N ALA A 234 -2.93 -0.66 3.83
CA ALA A 234 -4.34 -1.06 3.99
C ALA A 234 -5.06 -0.17 5.00
N ILE A 235 -6.40 -0.24 5.02
CA ILE A 235 -7.23 0.45 6.00
C ILE A 235 -8.19 -0.55 6.63
N ASN A 236 -8.18 -0.64 7.95
CA ASN A 236 -9.27 -1.26 8.69
C ASN A 236 -10.27 -0.18 9.10
N SER A 237 -11.55 -0.37 8.80
CA SER A 237 -12.62 0.58 9.11
C SER A 237 -13.66 -0.01 10.08
N LEU A 238 -14.68 0.77 10.42
CA LEU A 238 -15.81 0.22 11.18
C LEU A 238 -16.65 -0.79 10.38
N SER A 239 -16.53 -0.82 9.05
CA SER A 239 -17.30 -1.70 8.17
C SER A 239 -16.36 -2.54 7.31
N ALA A 240 -16.23 -3.83 7.66
CA ALA A 240 -15.32 -4.74 6.96
C ALA A 240 -15.58 -4.75 5.45
N GLY A 241 -14.50 -4.73 4.65
CA GLY A 241 -14.56 -4.69 3.20
C GLY A 241 -14.83 -3.33 2.56
N PHE A 242 -15.12 -2.27 3.34
CA PHE A 242 -15.42 -0.95 2.77
C PHE A 242 -14.25 -0.38 1.97
N TYR A 243 -13.02 -0.56 2.47
CA TYR A 243 -11.78 -0.14 1.78
C TYR A 243 -11.12 -1.26 0.95
N GLY A 244 -11.86 -2.32 0.61
CA GLY A 244 -11.36 -3.46 -0.16
C GLY A 244 -11.14 -4.71 0.69
N GLN A 245 -10.61 -5.76 0.05
CA GLN A 245 -10.55 -7.10 0.66
C GLN A 245 -9.62 -7.19 1.87
N THR A 246 -8.68 -6.26 2.01
CA THR A 246 -7.75 -6.18 3.14
C THR A 246 -8.33 -5.46 4.37
N ASP A 247 -9.51 -4.84 4.25
CA ASP A 247 -10.22 -4.21 5.37
C ASP A 247 -10.90 -5.29 6.23
N LEU A 248 -10.25 -5.65 7.34
CA LEU A 248 -10.74 -6.64 8.32
C LEU A 248 -11.80 -6.05 9.26
N GLY A 249 -12.20 -4.79 9.06
CA GLY A 249 -13.19 -4.09 9.84
C GLY A 249 -12.75 -3.85 11.29
N ARG A 250 -13.74 -3.79 12.19
CA ARG A 250 -13.55 -3.61 13.63
C ARG A 250 -12.57 -4.61 14.24
N LYS A 251 -12.57 -5.87 13.78
CA LYS A 251 -11.63 -6.90 14.26
C LYS A 251 -10.18 -6.54 13.96
N GLY A 252 -9.90 -5.94 12.81
CA GLY A 252 -8.56 -5.46 12.46
C GLY A 252 -8.13 -4.27 13.32
N ILE A 253 -9.07 -3.39 13.66
CA ILE A 253 -8.83 -2.25 14.57
C ILE A 253 -8.55 -2.76 16.00
N GLU A 254 -9.34 -3.70 16.49
CA GLU A 254 -9.15 -4.33 17.81
C GLU A 254 -7.77 -4.97 17.91
N ARG A 255 -7.40 -5.79 16.93
CA ARG A 255 -6.06 -6.41 16.85
C ARG A 255 -4.92 -5.41 16.80
N PHE A 256 -5.09 -4.28 16.13
CA PHE A 256 -4.11 -3.21 16.17
C PHE A 256 -3.91 -2.69 17.60
N PHE A 257 -5.01 -2.41 18.32
CA PHE A 257 -4.92 -1.88 19.69
C PHE A 257 -4.51 -2.93 20.75
N GLU A 258 -4.71 -4.22 20.49
CA GLU A 258 -4.19 -5.31 21.33
C GLU A 258 -2.66 -5.32 21.40
N THR A 259 -1.99 -4.94 20.32
CA THR A 259 -0.51 -4.96 20.23
C THR A 259 0.12 -3.58 20.27
N HIS A 260 -0.64 -2.52 20.02
CA HIS A 260 -0.14 -1.15 20.03
C HIS A 260 0.24 -0.69 21.44
N GLN A 261 1.45 -0.13 21.55
CA GLN A 261 1.91 0.56 22.76
C GLN A 261 2.34 1.97 22.38
N CYS A 262 1.81 2.98 23.08
CA CYS A 262 2.15 4.37 22.78
C CYS A 262 3.63 4.65 23.05
N GLY A 263 4.35 5.04 22.00
CA GLY A 263 5.74 5.49 22.06
C GLY A 263 5.91 6.98 22.42
N THR A 264 7.13 7.49 22.28
CA THR A 264 7.44 8.92 22.47
C THR A 264 6.69 9.79 21.46
N VAL A 265 6.57 9.35 20.21
CA VAL A 265 5.84 10.09 19.18
C VAL A 265 4.34 10.17 19.50
N CYS A 266 3.69 9.07 19.92
CA CYS A 266 2.29 9.11 20.40
C CYS A 266 2.09 10.10 21.56
N ARG A 267 2.99 10.08 22.55
CA ARG A 267 2.93 10.99 23.71
C ARG A 267 3.08 12.45 23.29
N ALA A 268 4.07 12.74 22.45
CA ALA A 268 4.31 14.09 21.94
C ALA A 268 3.13 14.65 21.13
N MET A 269 2.40 13.77 20.43
CA MET A 269 1.20 14.13 19.68
C MET A 269 -0.09 14.16 20.54
N GLY A 270 -0.02 13.82 21.82
CA GLY A 270 -1.19 13.78 22.71
C GLY A 270 -2.17 12.64 22.41
N LEU A 271 -1.69 11.53 21.82
CA LEU A 271 -2.53 10.38 21.46
C LEU A 271 -2.72 9.39 22.63
N SER A 272 -1.91 9.53 23.69
CA SER A 272 -1.95 8.62 24.83
C SER A 272 -3.35 8.57 25.48
N GLY A 273 -3.84 7.34 25.70
CA GLY A 273 -5.18 7.10 26.26
C GLY A 273 -6.32 7.17 25.23
N GLN A 274 -6.06 7.57 23.98
CA GLN A 274 -7.06 7.58 22.91
C GLN A 274 -7.15 6.21 22.21
N LEU A 275 -7.48 5.16 22.96
CA LEU A 275 -7.66 3.80 22.44
C LEU A 275 -9.11 3.60 21.96
N LEU A 276 -9.55 2.34 21.82
CA LEU A 276 -10.93 1.97 21.41
C LEU A 276 -11.99 2.77 22.18
#